data_AF-G2QIQ7-F1
#
_entry.id   AF-G2QIQ7-F1
#
_cell.length_a   1.000
_cell.length_b   1.000
_cell.length_c   1.000
_cell.angle_alpha   90.00
_cell.angle_beta   90.00
_cell.angle_gamma   90.00
#
_symmetry.space_group_name_H-M   'P 1'
#
loop_
_entity.id
_entity.type
_entity.pdbx_description
1 polymer ?
#
loop_
_entity_poly.entity_id
_entity_poly.type
_entity_poly.pdbx_seq_one_letter_code
_entity_poly.pdbx_strand_id
1 'polypeptide(L)'
;MDNSTNNPTKESALERGLLSSITDPTGNIQQIATRPYSDEFKRDTAYNASRKQVRVRVYLTTADRNFLSNKVYQHLDLEFSATSGSGHSLANARRAIEQEIVVSKCSKHQNLVDVGGNFFTYITMCREKFHCCCPLLDIRDSARLSTRLFQLDTLIREQLTEDPVPNLDYETANRRNAKKQRARAVQQNPAQF
;
A
#
# COMPACT_ATOMS: atom_id res chain seq x y z
N MET A 1 25.49 -56.34 -46.50
CA MET A 1 25.46 -54.90 -46.20
C MET A 1 24.23 -54.65 -45.38
N ASP A 2 24.44 -53.95 -44.27
CA ASP A 2 23.53 -53.54 -43.20
C ASP A 2 22.10 -53.18 -43.63
N ASN A 3 21.07 -53.15 -42.81
CA ASN A 3 20.74 -53.55 -41.44
C ASN A 3 19.38 -52.87 -41.23
N SER A 4 18.30 -53.56 -40.83
CA SER A 4 17.06 -52.90 -40.38
C SER A 4 16.15 -53.88 -39.64
N THR A 5 16.53 -54.17 -38.40
CA THR A 5 15.60 -54.67 -37.39
C THR A 5 14.91 -53.49 -36.71
N ASN A 6 13.89 -52.91 -37.34
CA ASN A 6 12.98 -51.99 -36.65
C ASN A 6 11.98 -52.81 -35.83
N ASN A 7 12.19 -52.82 -34.51
CA ASN A 7 11.35 -53.56 -33.57
C ASN A 7 10.32 -52.59 -32.93
N PRO A 8 9.03 -52.64 -33.32
CA PRO A 8 8.01 -51.61 -32.99
C PRO A 8 7.73 -51.49 -31.49
N THR A 9 8.04 -52.52 -30.72
CA THR A 9 7.90 -52.49 -29.25
C THR A 9 8.90 -51.57 -28.57
N LYS A 10 10.12 -51.41 -29.13
CA LYS A 10 11.17 -50.55 -28.58
C LYS A 10 10.86 -49.06 -28.77
N GLU A 11 10.32 -48.67 -29.93
CA GLU A 11 9.83 -47.30 -30.15
C GLU A 11 8.71 -46.95 -29.15
N SER A 12 7.75 -47.86 -28.94
CA SER A 12 6.65 -47.61 -28.00
C SER A 12 7.08 -47.49 -26.53
N ALA A 13 8.20 -48.13 -26.14
CA ALA A 13 8.73 -48.05 -24.78
C ALA A 13 9.50 -46.74 -24.57
N LEU A 14 10.22 -46.30 -25.62
CA LEU A 14 10.95 -45.04 -25.63
C LEU A 14 10.01 -43.84 -25.63
N GLU A 15 8.93 -43.88 -26.42
CA GLU A 15 7.84 -42.89 -26.36
C GLU A 15 7.18 -42.84 -24.99
N ARG A 16 6.86 -44.00 -24.39
CA ARG A 16 6.27 -44.04 -23.03
C ARG A 16 7.22 -43.48 -21.97
N GLY A 17 8.51 -43.73 -22.08
CA GLY A 17 9.53 -43.16 -21.19
C GLY A 17 9.72 -41.65 -21.38
N LEU A 18 9.65 -41.17 -22.62
CA LEU A 18 9.65 -39.73 -22.91
C LEU A 18 8.38 -39.05 -22.39
N LEU A 19 7.22 -39.63 -22.65
CA LEU A 19 5.93 -39.10 -22.19
C LEU A 19 5.91 -39.02 -20.66
N SER A 20 6.35 -40.07 -19.95
CA SER A 20 6.41 -40.06 -18.49
C SER A 20 7.37 -38.98 -17.98
N SER A 21 8.53 -38.81 -18.62
CA SER A 21 9.54 -37.80 -18.26
C SER A 21 9.07 -36.36 -18.51
N ILE A 22 8.15 -36.14 -19.44
CA ILE A 22 7.52 -34.85 -19.73
C ILE A 22 6.35 -34.59 -18.76
N THR A 23 5.56 -35.61 -18.45
CA THR A 23 4.37 -35.46 -17.58
C THR A 23 4.69 -35.45 -16.10
N ASP A 24 5.87 -35.96 -15.70
CA ASP A 24 6.30 -35.96 -14.31
C ASP A 24 6.61 -34.51 -13.87
N PRO A 25 5.87 -33.93 -12.90
CA PRO A 25 6.12 -32.57 -12.41
C PRO A 25 7.49 -32.42 -11.74
N THR A 26 8.10 -33.53 -11.30
CA THR A 26 9.44 -33.56 -10.72
C THR A 26 10.53 -33.91 -11.74
N GLY A 27 10.15 -34.33 -12.94
CA GLY A 27 11.05 -34.75 -14.01
C GLY A 27 11.96 -33.63 -14.52
N ASN A 28 13.18 -33.98 -14.93
CA ASN A 28 14.18 -33.01 -15.37
C ASN A 28 13.71 -32.16 -16.57
N ILE A 29 13.01 -32.78 -17.54
CA ILE A 29 12.50 -32.07 -18.73
C ILE A 29 11.48 -31.02 -18.32
N GLN A 30 10.52 -31.40 -17.46
CA GLN A 30 9.48 -30.50 -16.99
C GLN A 30 10.06 -29.37 -16.13
N GLN A 31 11.04 -29.67 -15.28
CA GLN A 31 11.77 -28.64 -14.54
C GLN A 31 12.49 -27.67 -15.48
N ILE A 32 13.19 -28.16 -16.51
CA ILE A 32 13.87 -27.28 -17.48
C ILE A 32 12.87 -26.38 -18.21
N ALA A 33 11.71 -26.93 -18.61
CA ALA A 33 10.67 -26.18 -19.30
C ALA A 33 9.97 -25.14 -18.42
N THR A 34 9.76 -25.44 -17.13
CA THR A 34 9.00 -24.58 -16.20
C THR A 34 9.86 -23.64 -15.37
N ARG A 35 11.15 -23.93 -15.18
CA ARG A 35 12.12 -23.08 -14.45
C ARG A 35 12.07 -21.60 -14.85
N PRO A 36 12.17 -21.21 -16.14
CA PRO A 36 12.18 -19.79 -16.52
C PRO A 36 10.91 -19.07 -16.08
N TYR A 37 9.74 -19.68 -16.26
CA TYR A 37 8.46 -19.13 -15.80
C TYR A 37 8.38 -19.05 -14.28
N SER A 38 8.85 -20.09 -13.59
CA SER A 38 8.85 -20.11 -12.12
C SER A 38 9.77 -19.03 -11.54
N ASP A 39 10.91 -18.78 -12.17
CA ASP A 39 11.87 -17.78 -11.74
C ASP A 39 11.38 -16.36 -12.07
N GLU A 40 10.76 -16.17 -13.23
CA GLU A 40 10.04 -14.94 -13.56
C GLU A 40 8.92 -14.66 -12.56
N PHE A 41 8.05 -15.63 -12.29
CA PHE A 41 6.98 -15.49 -11.30
C PHE A 41 7.51 -15.16 -9.90
N LYS A 42 8.61 -15.79 -9.46
CA LYS A 42 9.25 -15.47 -8.17
C LYS A 42 9.80 -14.05 -8.16
N ARG A 43 10.45 -13.61 -9.25
CA ARG A 43 10.95 -12.23 -9.39
C ARG A 43 9.81 -11.22 -9.34
N ASP A 44 8.73 -11.46 -10.06
CA ASP A 44 7.56 -10.59 -10.07
C ASP A 44 6.88 -10.56 -8.71
N THR A 45 6.75 -11.71 -8.05
CA THR A 45 6.20 -11.79 -6.70
C THR A 45 7.06 -11.02 -5.70
N ALA A 46 8.39 -11.19 -5.76
CA ALA A 46 9.33 -10.46 -4.91
C ALA A 46 9.32 -8.94 -5.20
N TYR A 47 9.27 -8.55 -6.48
CA TYR A 47 9.13 -7.16 -6.90
C TYR A 47 7.84 -6.55 -6.36
N ASN A 48 6.70 -7.22 -6.57
CA ASN A 48 5.40 -6.76 -6.10
C ASN A 48 5.34 -6.63 -4.57
N ALA A 49 5.95 -7.55 -3.83
CA ALA A 49 6.06 -7.50 -2.37
C ALA A 49 6.99 -6.39 -1.87
N SER A 50 7.99 -5.98 -2.66
CA SER A 50 8.90 -4.88 -2.31
C SER A 50 8.27 -3.49 -2.46
N ARG A 51 7.14 -3.39 -3.18
CA ARG A 51 6.52 -2.09 -3.46
C ARG A 51 5.91 -1.49 -2.20
N LYS A 52 6.10 -0.19 -2.03
CA LYS A 52 5.47 0.56 -0.94
C LYS A 52 3.96 0.63 -1.21
N GLN A 53 3.18 0.12 -0.26
CA GLN A 53 1.73 0.26 -0.30
C GLN A 53 1.31 1.70 0.04
N VAL A 54 0.43 2.28 -0.78
CA VAL A 54 -0.12 3.62 -0.62
C VAL A 54 -1.64 3.56 -0.78
N ARG A 55 -2.36 3.98 0.26
CA ARG A 55 -3.83 3.97 0.26
C ARG A 55 -4.41 5.24 -0.31
N VAL A 56 -5.23 5.11 -1.35
CA VAL A 56 -6.00 6.18 -2.00
C VAL A 56 -7.45 6.10 -1.56
N ARG A 57 -7.89 7.10 -0.79
CA ARG A 57 -9.24 7.15 -0.20
C ARG A 57 -10.30 7.76 -1.10
N VAL A 58 -9.92 8.45 -2.17
CA VAL A 58 -10.86 9.19 -3.00
C VAL A 58 -11.52 8.26 -4.01
N TYR A 59 -12.81 8.48 -4.29
CA TYR A 59 -13.53 7.76 -5.34
C TYR A 59 -12.93 8.06 -6.72
N LEU A 60 -12.46 7.03 -7.42
CA LEU A 60 -11.87 7.13 -8.75
C LEU A 60 -12.55 6.19 -9.74
N THR A 61 -12.64 6.63 -10.99
CA THR A 61 -13.11 5.80 -12.11
C THR A 61 -12.10 4.68 -12.40
N THR A 62 -12.54 3.62 -13.07
CA THR A 62 -11.65 2.52 -13.49
C THR A 62 -10.52 3.02 -14.38
N ALA A 63 -10.79 3.98 -15.26
CA ALA A 63 -9.80 4.60 -16.12
C ALA A 63 -8.72 5.34 -15.30
N ASP A 64 -9.13 6.12 -14.29
CA ASP A 64 -8.21 6.85 -13.42
C ASP A 64 -7.36 5.91 -12.57
N ARG A 65 -7.95 4.84 -12.02
CA ARG A 65 -7.20 3.82 -11.26
C ARG A 65 -6.14 3.17 -12.13
N ASN A 66 -6.51 2.75 -13.34
CA ASN A 66 -5.57 2.16 -14.29
C ASN A 66 -4.48 3.15 -14.71
N PHE A 67 -4.82 4.42 -14.91
CA PHE A 67 -3.86 5.48 -15.21
C PHE A 67 -2.84 5.65 -14.07
N LEU A 68 -3.31 5.73 -12.82
CA LEU A 68 -2.44 5.88 -11.66
C LEU A 68 -1.55 4.66 -11.44
N SER A 69 -2.13 3.45 -11.45
CA SER A 69 -1.41 2.21 -11.15
C SER A 69 -0.45 1.80 -12.27
N ASN A 70 -0.85 1.93 -13.54
CA ASN A 70 -0.10 1.33 -14.64
C ASN A 70 0.73 2.33 -15.44
N LYS A 71 0.45 3.63 -15.36
CA LYS A 71 1.19 4.66 -16.12
C LYS A 71 2.02 5.58 -15.25
N VAL A 72 1.46 6.09 -14.14
CA VAL A 72 2.13 7.14 -13.35
C VAL A 72 2.95 6.57 -12.21
N TYR A 73 2.38 5.65 -11.42
CA TYR A 73 2.97 5.16 -10.18
C TYR A 73 3.17 3.64 -10.18
N GLN A 74 3.68 3.09 -11.30
CA GLN A 74 3.91 1.65 -11.50
C GLN A 74 4.74 0.96 -10.40
N HIS A 75 5.61 1.73 -9.73
CA HIS A 75 6.49 1.26 -8.67
C HIS A 75 5.84 1.24 -7.28
N LEU A 76 4.60 1.72 -7.15
CA LEU A 76 3.83 1.71 -5.90
C LEU A 76 2.75 0.64 -5.95
N ASP A 77 2.39 0.12 -4.79
CA ASP A 77 1.20 -0.70 -4.62
C ASP A 77 0.03 0.21 -4.17
N LEU A 78 -0.87 0.55 -5.09
CA LEU A 78 -1.98 1.48 -4.82
C LEU A 78 -3.23 0.73 -4.34
N GLU A 79 -3.62 0.97 -3.09
CA GLU A 79 -4.85 0.43 -2.50
C GLU A 79 -5.99 1.47 -2.61
N PHE A 80 -7.03 1.19 -3.39
CA PHE A 80 -8.15 2.11 -3.58
C PHE A 80 -9.31 1.77 -2.64
N SER A 81 -9.55 2.60 -1.61
CA SER A 81 -10.59 2.36 -0.61
C SER A 81 -11.91 3.09 -0.90
N ALA A 82 -11.93 4.08 -1.80
CA ALA A 82 -13.13 4.80 -2.25
C ALA A 82 -14.06 5.31 -1.12
N THR A 83 -13.49 5.79 -0.01
CA THR A 83 -14.20 6.25 1.19
C THR A 83 -14.53 7.74 1.20
N SER A 84 -14.11 8.51 0.20
CA SER A 84 -14.35 9.96 0.12
C SER A 84 -14.74 10.40 -1.29
N GLY A 85 -15.83 11.15 -1.40
CA GLY A 85 -16.24 11.82 -2.64
C GLY A 85 -15.47 13.13 -2.83
N SER A 86 -15.15 13.47 -4.08
CA SER A 86 -14.53 14.75 -4.41
C SER A 86 -14.78 15.14 -5.86
N GLY A 87 -15.02 16.44 -6.11
CA GLY A 87 -15.14 16.99 -7.47
C GLY A 87 -13.85 16.96 -8.29
N HIS A 88 -12.69 16.82 -7.64
CA HIS A 88 -11.38 16.68 -8.30
C HIS A 88 -10.65 15.43 -7.81
N SER A 89 -11.29 14.28 -7.99
CA SER A 89 -10.85 13.02 -7.40
C SER A 89 -9.44 12.61 -7.81
N LEU A 90 -9.12 12.68 -9.11
CA LEU A 90 -7.81 12.33 -9.64
C LEU A 90 -6.70 13.24 -9.08
N ALA A 91 -6.94 14.56 -9.03
CA ALA A 91 -5.97 15.51 -8.49
C ALA A 91 -5.71 15.27 -7.00
N ASN A 92 -6.77 14.99 -6.23
CA ASN A 92 -6.64 14.68 -4.82
C ASN A 92 -5.92 13.35 -4.56
N ALA A 93 -6.18 12.34 -5.39
CA ALA A 93 -5.44 11.08 -5.34
C ALA A 93 -3.95 11.28 -5.63
N ARG A 94 -3.60 12.02 -6.68
CA ARG A 94 -2.21 12.34 -7.00
C ARG A 94 -1.51 13.09 -5.86
N ARG A 95 -2.14 14.12 -5.31
CA ARG A 95 -1.61 14.87 -4.17
C ARG A 95 -1.33 13.96 -2.96
N ALA A 96 -2.25 13.05 -2.64
CA ALA A 96 -2.06 12.10 -1.55
C ALA A 96 -0.87 11.15 -1.80
N ILE A 97 -0.76 10.62 -3.03
CA ILE A 97 0.35 9.73 -3.41
C ILE A 97 1.70 10.48 -3.36
N GLU A 98 1.77 11.67 -3.94
CA GLU A 98 2.99 12.49 -3.97
C GLU A 98 3.45 12.86 -2.56
N GLN A 99 2.50 13.22 -1.68
CA GLN A 99 2.80 13.49 -0.27
C GLN A 99 3.38 12.24 0.42
N GLU A 100 2.79 11.07 0.21
CA GLU A 100 3.30 9.81 0.78
C GLU A 100 4.72 9.49 0.31
N ILE A 101 5.03 9.71 -0.97
CA ILE A 101 6.37 9.51 -1.53
C ILE A 101 7.37 10.43 -0.82
N VAL A 102 7.06 11.73 -0.73
CA VAL A 102 7.95 12.71 -0.10
C VAL A 102 8.18 12.38 1.36
N VAL A 103 7.12 12.07 2.10
CA VAL A 103 7.20 11.74 3.53
C VAL A 103 8.03 10.47 3.76
N SER A 104 7.95 9.45 2.90
CA SER A 104 8.79 8.25 3.03
C SER A 104 10.28 8.50 2.80
N LYS A 105 10.65 9.54 2.08
CA LYS A 105 12.07 9.90 1.91
C LYS A 105 12.65 10.54 3.17
N CYS A 106 11.81 11.03 4.07
CA CYS A 106 12.22 11.64 5.33
C CYS A 106 12.18 10.62 6.47
N SER A 107 13.27 10.52 7.23
CA SER A 107 13.26 9.69 8.44
C SER A 107 12.24 10.23 9.45
N LYS A 108 11.70 9.37 10.33
CA LYS A 108 10.70 9.80 11.33
C LYS A 108 11.22 10.88 12.29
N HIS A 109 12.54 10.99 12.46
CA HIS A 109 13.19 11.92 13.39
C HIS A 109 13.63 13.23 12.74
N GLN A 110 13.45 13.38 11.42
CA GLN A 110 13.71 14.63 10.71
C GLN A 110 12.52 15.57 10.83
N ASN A 111 12.82 16.87 10.99
CA ASN A 111 11.83 17.93 10.96
C ASN A 111 11.24 18.04 9.54
N LEU A 112 9.91 18.02 9.44
CA LEU A 112 9.19 18.18 8.20
C LEU A 112 8.37 19.47 8.24
N VAL A 113 8.45 20.31 7.21
CA VAL A 113 7.65 21.53 7.10
C VAL A 113 6.67 21.35 5.95
N ASP A 114 5.38 21.41 6.24
CA ASP A 114 4.29 21.39 5.25
C ASP A 114 3.62 22.76 5.18
N VAL A 115 3.70 23.40 4.02
CA VAL A 115 3.08 24.71 3.75
C VAL A 115 1.62 24.57 3.31
N GLY A 116 1.12 23.35 3.08
CA GLY A 116 -0.19 23.07 2.50
C GLY A 116 -1.31 22.68 3.47
N GLY A 117 -1.04 22.68 4.78
CA GLY A 117 -2.08 22.55 5.80
C GLY A 117 -2.61 21.13 6.06
N ASN A 118 -1.82 20.07 5.80
CA ASN A 118 -2.28 18.69 5.97
C ASN A 118 -1.84 18.05 7.31
N PHE A 119 -1.85 18.83 8.41
CA PHE A 119 -1.45 18.40 9.77
C PHE A 119 -2.14 17.12 10.23
N PHE A 120 -3.44 16.96 9.93
CA PHE A 120 -4.20 15.76 10.31
C PHE A 120 -3.52 14.47 9.84
N THR A 121 -3.00 14.45 8.61
CA THR A 121 -2.31 13.28 8.07
C THR A 121 -1.05 12.96 8.87
N TYR A 122 -0.22 13.95 9.19
CA TYR A 122 1.01 13.73 9.99
C TYR A 122 0.71 13.21 11.40
N ILE A 123 -0.35 13.72 12.03
CA ILE A 123 -0.82 13.25 13.34
C ILE A 123 -1.23 11.77 13.25
N THR A 124 -2.04 11.40 12.26
CA THR A 124 -2.46 10.00 12.08
C THR A 124 -1.31 9.05 11.71
N MET A 125 -0.31 9.53 10.97
CA MET A 125 0.92 8.81 10.63
C MET A 125 1.89 8.67 11.80
N CYS A 126 1.55 9.22 12.95
CA CYS A 126 2.35 9.13 14.15
C CYS A 126 3.71 9.82 14.05
N ARG A 127 3.79 10.93 13.30
CA ARG A 127 5.01 11.74 13.17
C ARG A 127 5.03 12.82 14.25
N GLU A 128 6.15 12.96 14.96
CA GLU A 128 6.29 13.91 16.08
C GLU A 128 6.96 15.22 15.66
N LYS A 129 7.83 15.17 14.64
CA LYS A 129 8.62 16.31 14.17
C LYS A 129 8.08 16.83 12.85
N PHE A 130 7.00 17.59 12.92
CA PHE A 130 6.46 18.32 11.77
C PHE A 130 5.97 19.71 12.19
N HIS A 131 5.94 20.63 11.24
CA HIS A 131 5.29 21.93 11.35
C HIS A 131 4.38 22.12 10.13
N CYS A 132 3.15 22.56 10.37
CA CYS A 132 2.20 22.83 9.30
C CYS A 132 1.79 24.31 9.29
N CYS A 133 2.24 25.07 8.30
CA CYS A 133 2.09 26.53 8.27
C CYS A 133 0.64 26.99 8.02
N CYS A 134 -0.16 26.18 7.29
CA CYS A 134 -1.59 26.44 7.02
C CYS A 134 -1.95 27.90 6.65
N PRO A 135 -1.27 28.54 5.68
CA PRO A 135 -1.56 29.94 5.36
C PRO A 135 -2.99 30.09 4.82
N LEU A 136 -3.73 31.06 5.34
CA LEU A 136 -5.09 31.38 4.92
C LEU A 136 -5.07 32.43 3.80
N LEU A 137 -4.81 31.99 2.57
CA LEU A 137 -4.71 32.88 1.41
C LEU A 137 -6.06 33.07 0.72
N ASP A 138 -6.89 32.02 0.69
CA ASP A 138 -8.24 32.07 0.11
C ASP A 138 -9.30 31.36 0.97
N ILE A 139 -10.57 31.51 0.56
CA ILE A 139 -11.71 30.86 1.25
C ILE A 139 -11.62 29.32 1.22
N ARG A 140 -10.91 28.75 0.24
CA ARG A 140 -10.70 27.30 0.14
C ARG A 140 -9.71 26.85 1.20
N ASP A 141 -8.72 27.66 1.55
CA ASP A 141 -7.80 27.40 2.66
C ASP A 141 -8.53 27.43 4.00
N SER A 142 -9.44 28.39 4.20
CA SER A 142 -10.33 28.39 5.38
C SER A 142 -11.18 27.12 5.45
N ALA A 143 -11.79 26.71 4.33
CA ALA A 143 -12.58 25.48 4.27
C ALA A 143 -11.73 24.21 4.56
N ARG A 144 -10.49 24.18 4.08
CA ARG A 144 -9.54 23.09 4.38
C ARG A 144 -9.18 23.06 5.87
N LEU A 145 -8.87 24.21 6.46
CA LEU A 145 -8.57 24.31 7.89
C LEU A 145 -9.76 23.82 8.74
N SER A 146 -10.97 24.32 8.49
CA SER A 146 -12.17 23.89 9.20
C SER A 146 -12.41 22.38 9.07
N THR A 147 -12.24 21.83 7.87
CA THR A 147 -12.37 20.37 7.64
C THR A 147 -11.35 19.59 8.45
N ARG A 148 -10.10 20.04 8.51
CA ARG A 148 -9.02 19.35 9.23
C ARG A 148 -9.18 19.43 10.74
N LEU A 149 -9.63 20.58 11.25
CA LEU A 149 -9.98 20.75 12.66
C LEU A 149 -11.14 19.84 13.06
N PHE A 150 -12.19 19.75 12.23
CA PHE A 150 -13.31 18.84 12.47
C PHE A 150 -12.86 17.36 12.50
N GLN A 151 -12.00 16.96 11.56
CA GLN A 151 -11.42 15.61 11.54
C GLN A 151 -10.59 15.33 12.79
N LEU A 152 -9.82 16.31 13.26
CA LEU A 152 -9.01 16.19 14.45
C LEU A 152 -9.87 16.06 15.71
N ASP A 153 -10.90 16.90 15.85
CA ASP A 153 -11.86 16.84 16.96
C ASP A 153 -12.59 15.48 16.99
N THR A 154 -13.03 15.00 15.81
CA THR A 154 -13.64 13.66 15.68
C THR A 154 -12.68 12.57 16.15
N LEU A 155 -11.43 12.60 15.69
CA LEU A 155 -10.40 11.65 16.11
C LEU A 155 -10.16 11.69 17.63
N ILE A 156 -10.06 12.89 18.20
CA ILE A 156 -9.85 13.05 19.65
C ILE A 156 -11.03 12.45 20.41
N ARG A 157 -12.27 12.76 20.02
CA ARG A 157 -13.48 12.21 20.66
C ARG A 157 -13.52 10.69 20.58
N GLU A 158 -13.26 10.11 19.41
CA GLU A 158 -13.25 8.66 19.19
C GLU A 158 -12.14 7.93 19.98
N GLN A 159 -10.99 8.56 20.16
CA GLN A 159 -9.90 7.96 20.93
C GLN A 159 -10.07 8.17 22.44
N LEU A 160 -10.72 9.24 22.86
CA LEU A 160 -10.94 9.55 24.27
C LEU A 160 -12.20 8.91 24.85
N THR A 161 -13.12 8.39 24.04
CA THR A 161 -14.25 7.61 24.55
C THR A 161 -13.77 6.44 25.42
N GLU A 162 -14.32 6.41 26.63
CA GLU A 162 -13.94 5.53 27.73
C GLU A 162 -14.44 4.09 27.54
N ASP A 163 -15.28 3.82 26.53
CA ASP A 163 -15.96 2.54 26.40
C ASP A 163 -14.96 1.37 26.49
N PRO A 164 -15.06 0.56 27.56
CA PRO A 164 -14.24 -0.62 27.68
C PRO A 164 -14.66 -1.56 26.55
N VAL A 165 -13.72 -1.90 25.68
CA VAL A 165 -13.93 -2.97 24.71
C VAL A 165 -13.52 -4.25 25.44
N PRO A 166 -14.46 -5.10 25.88
CA PRO A 166 -14.11 -6.33 26.56
C PRO A 166 -13.36 -7.26 25.58
N ASN A 167 -12.33 -7.95 26.10
CA ASN A 167 -11.57 -8.99 25.39
C ASN A 167 -10.75 -8.52 24.18
N LEU A 168 -9.95 -7.45 24.35
CA LEU A 168 -8.90 -7.14 23.39
C LEU A 168 -7.64 -7.97 23.67
N ASP A 169 -7.03 -8.50 22.61
CA ASP A 169 -5.68 -9.03 22.66
C ASP A 169 -4.68 -7.94 23.08
N TYR A 170 -3.56 -8.35 23.69
CA TYR A 170 -2.54 -7.45 24.23
C TYR A 170 -2.02 -6.45 23.18
N GLU A 171 -1.82 -6.91 21.94
CA GLU A 171 -1.30 -6.05 20.87
C GLU A 171 -2.31 -4.99 20.44
N THR A 172 -3.58 -5.34 20.31
CA THR A 172 -4.64 -4.37 19.98
C THR A 172 -4.92 -3.41 21.14
N ALA A 173 -4.83 -3.88 22.39
CA ALA A 173 -4.90 -3.02 23.57
C ALA A 173 -3.77 -1.98 23.59
N ASN A 174 -2.52 -2.39 23.33
CA ASN A 174 -1.38 -1.48 23.24
C ASN A 174 -1.54 -0.45 22.11
N ARG A 175 -2.01 -0.88 20.92
CA ARG A 175 -2.30 0.04 19.81
C ARG A 175 -3.38 1.06 20.16
N ARG A 176 -4.45 0.63 20.87
CA ARG A 176 -5.52 1.53 21.36
C ARG A 176 -4.95 2.54 22.36
N ASN A 177 -4.17 2.09 23.35
CA ASN A 177 -3.57 2.95 24.35
C ASN A 177 -2.62 4.00 23.74
N ALA A 178 -1.80 3.61 22.77
CA ALA A 178 -0.94 4.55 22.04
C ALA A 178 -1.75 5.63 21.30
N LYS A 179 -2.88 5.27 20.68
CA LYS A 179 -3.79 6.23 20.05
C LYS A 179 -4.46 7.16 21.08
N LYS A 180 -4.89 6.64 22.24
CA LYS A 180 -5.45 7.43 23.35
C LYS A 180 -4.45 8.47 23.86
N GLN A 181 -3.21 8.06 24.11
CA GLN A 181 -2.14 8.96 24.57
C GLN A 181 -1.89 10.10 23.59
N ARG A 182 -1.94 9.83 22.28
CA ARG A 182 -1.80 10.85 21.23
C ARG A 182 -2.95 11.84 21.21
N ALA A 183 -4.18 11.34 21.29
CA ALA A 183 -5.36 12.21 21.36
C ALA A 183 -5.28 13.15 22.58
N ARG A 184 -4.82 12.65 23.73
CA ARG A 184 -4.56 13.49 24.92
C ARG A 184 -3.46 14.52 24.67
N ALA A 185 -2.35 14.15 24.04
CA ALA A 185 -1.26 15.07 23.72
C ALA A 185 -1.71 16.22 22.80
N VAL A 186 -2.51 15.91 21.78
CA VAL A 186 -3.11 16.92 20.89
C VAL A 186 -4.07 17.83 21.64
N GLN A 187 -4.90 17.28 22.53
CA GLN A 187 -5.83 18.06 23.34
C GLN A 187 -5.13 19.01 24.32
N GLN A 188 -4.02 18.57 24.93
CA GLN A 188 -3.28 19.34 25.93
C GLN A 188 -2.44 20.47 25.33
N ASN A 189 -1.89 20.28 24.14
CA ASN A 189 -1.07 21.29 23.48
C ASN A 189 -1.36 21.37 21.97
N PRO A 190 -2.48 22.00 21.57
CA PRO A 190 -2.86 22.09 20.17
C PRO A 190 -1.88 22.94 19.34
N ALA A 191 -1.14 23.86 19.97
CA ALA A 191 -0.20 24.77 19.31
C ALA A 191 1.14 24.10 18.93
N GLN A 192 1.38 22.87 19.37
CA GLN A 192 2.59 22.11 19.05
C GLN A 192 2.55 21.46 17.65
N PHE A 193 1.40 21.52 16.95
CA PHE A 193 1.12 20.79 15.71
C PHE A 193 0.80 21.72 14.54
#